data_AF-A0A952VW06-F1
#
_entry.id   AF-A0A952VW06-F1
#
_cell.length_a   1.000
_cell.length_b   1.000
_cell.length_c   1.000
_cell.angle_alpha   90.00
_cell.angle_beta   90.00
_cell.angle_gamma   90.00
#
_symmetry.space_group_name_H-M   'P 1'
#
loop_
_entity.id
_entity.type
_entity.pdbx_description
1 polymer ?
#
loop_
_entity_poly.entity_id
_entity_poly.type
_entity_poly.pdbx_seq_one_letter_code
_entity_poly.pdbx_strand_id
1 'polypeptide(L)'
;MRKSPWVLVIFVLIGGLLGGILGEILHVMAPQGTIQSIFATHFNPGINPPLTIDLVLIKLVFGFNIKVNILSILGMFIGIYLYKHV
;
A
#
# COMPACT_ATOMS: atom_id res chain seq x y z
N MET A 1 -13.12 24.94 6.89
CA MET A 1 -12.81 23.77 7.75
C MET A 1 -11.34 23.82 8.14
N ARG A 2 -10.97 23.69 9.43
CA ARG A 2 -9.54 23.61 9.81
C ARG A 2 -8.96 22.38 9.11
N LYS A 3 -8.08 22.57 8.12
CA LYS A 3 -7.42 21.49 7.39
C LYS A 3 -6.51 20.76 8.36
N SER A 4 -7.07 19.77 9.06
CA SER A 4 -6.32 18.95 10.00
C SER A 4 -5.43 18.00 9.21
N PRO A 5 -4.12 17.95 9.47
CA PRO A 5 -3.20 17.04 8.79
C PRO A 5 -3.63 15.58 8.91
N TRP A 6 -4.42 15.24 9.93
CA TRP A 6 -5.02 13.91 10.11
C TRP A 6 -5.99 13.52 8.99
N VAL A 7 -6.75 14.46 8.44
CA VAL A 7 -7.70 14.16 7.35
C VAL A 7 -6.94 13.85 6.06
N LEU A 8 -5.80 14.53 5.82
CA LEU A 8 -4.92 14.24 4.68
C LEU A 8 -4.39 12.81 4.76
N VAL A 9 -3.91 12.38 5.93
CA VAL A 9 -3.40 11.01 6.12
C VAL A 9 -4.47 9.97 5.82
N ILE A 10 -5.71 10.18 6.26
CA ILE A 10 -6.82 9.26 5.96
C ILE A 10 -7.08 9.17 4.45
N PHE A 11 -7.15 10.31 3.75
CA PHE A 11 -7.34 10.34 2.30
C PHE A 11 -6.21 9.65 1.53
N VAL A 12 -4.98 9.85 1.97
CA VAL A 12 -3.76 9.22 1.45
C VAL A 12 -3.81 7.71 1.64
N LEU A 13 -4.21 7.24 2.83
CA LEU A 13 -4.33 5.82 3.13
C LEU A 13 -5.45 5.15 2.31
N ILE A 14 -6.61 5.79 2.22
CA ILE A 14 -7.74 5.29 1.41
C ILE A 14 -7.37 5.26 -0.07
N GLY A 15 -6.76 6.33 -0.58
CA GLY A 15 -6.29 6.40 -1.96
C GLY A 15 -5.25 5.32 -2.27
N GLY A 16 -4.28 5.14 -1.36
CA GLY A 16 -3.28 4.07 -1.47
C GLY A 16 -3.88 2.66 -1.43
N LEU A 17 -4.87 2.42 -0.57
CA LEU A 17 -5.61 1.16 -0.48
C LEU A 17 -6.38 0.86 -1.76
N LEU A 18 -7.16 1.82 -2.27
CA LEU A 18 -7.91 1.67 -3.52
C LEU A 18 -6.98 1.43 -4.71
N GLY A 19 -5.88 2.19 -4.80
CA GLY A 19 -4.85 1.99 -5.81
C GLY A 19 -4.17 0.62 -5.71
N GLY A 20 -3.92 0.12 -4.50
CA GLY A 20 -3.38 -1.22 -4.26
C GLY A 20 -4.32 -2.33 -4.70
N ILE A 21 -5.61 -2.23 -4.33
CA ILE A 21 -6.65 -3.20 -4.74
C ILE A 21 -6.76 -3.25 -6.27
N LEU A 22 -6.79 -2.09 -6.93
CA LEU A 22 -6.81 -2.02 -8.39
C LEU A 22 -5.53 -2.65 -9.01
N GLY A 23 -4.37 -2.45 -8.38
CA GLY A 23 -3.11 -3.07 -8.81
C GLY A 23 -3.14 -4.60 -8.72
N GLU A 24 -3.73 -5.14 -7.65
CA GLU A 24 -3.89 -6.58 -7.46
C GLU A 24 -4.91 -7.18 -8.44
N ILE A 25 -6.02 -6.48 -8.70
CA ILE A 25 -7.02 -6.91 -9.69
C ILE A 25 -6.40 -6.94 -11.09
N LEU A 26 -5.59 -5.94 -11.45
CA LEU A 26 -4.86 -5.95 -12.72
C LEU A 26 -3.86 -7.11 -12.79
N HIS A 27 -3.22 -7.46 -11.67
CA HIS A 27 -2.32 -8.62 -11.60
C HIS A 27 -3.05 -9.94 -11.88
N VAL A 28 -4.27 -10.12 -11.34
CA VAL A 28 -5.08 -11.33 -11.55
C VAL A 28 -5.70 -11.37 -12.95
N MET A 29 -6.13 -10.23 -13.48
CA MET A 29 -6.85 -10.14 -14.77
C MET A 29 -5.92 -10.18 -15.99
N ALA A 30 -4.66 -9.73 -15.88
CA ALA A 30 -3.72 -9.67 -17.01
C ALA A 30 -2.35 -10.30 -16.66
N PRO A 31 -2.23 -11.65 -16.64
CA PRO A 31 -1.01 -12.34 -16.20
C PRO A 31 0.18 -12.32 -17.19
N GLN A 32 0.02 -11.74 -18.39
CA GLN A 32 0.93 -11.98 -19.54
C GLN A 32 1.39 -10.69 -20.25
N GLY A 33 1.24 -9.51 -19.63
CA GLY A 33 1.53 -8.23 -20.28
C GLY A 33 2.83 -7.58 -19.79
N THR A 34 3.65 -7.00 -20.68
CA THR A 34 4.84 -6.18 -20.34
C THR A 34 4.50 -5.00 -19.41
N ILE A 35 3.24 -4.60 -19.37
CA ILE A 35 2.69 -3.59 -18.45
C ILE A 35 2.67 -4.14 -17.01
N GLN A 36 2.42 -5.44 -16.82
CA GLN A 36 2.34 -6.09 -15.51
C GLN A 36 3.69 -6.11 -14.78
N SER A 37 4.83 -6.25 -15.47
CA SER A 37 6.13 -6.25 -14.78
C SER A 37 6.43 -4.90 -14.14
N ILE A 38 6.02 -3.80 -14.78
CA ILE A 38 6.24 -2.44 -14.25
C ILE A 38 5.17 -2.09 -13.21
N PHE A 39 3.89 -2.40 -13.50
CA PHE A 39 2.74 -2.08 -12.63
C PHE A 39 2.41 -3.14 -11.57
N ALA A 40 3.15 -4.24 -11.46
CA ALA A 40 3.04 -5.22 -10.37
C ALA A 40 4.39 -5.50 -9.72
N THR A 41 5.41 -4.68 -9.99
CA THR A 41 6.62 -4.67 -9.16
C THR A 41 6.21 -4.17 -7.77
N HIS A 42 6.00 -5.12 -6.87
CA HIS A 42 5.68 -4.82 -5.48
C HIS A 42 6.96 -4.36 -4.78
N PHE A 43 6.99 -3.08 -4.42
CA PHE A 43 7.94 -2.62 -3.44
C PHE A 43 7.32 -2.92 -2.07
N ASN A 44 8.04 -3.65 -1.22
CA ASN A 44 7.56 -4.06 0.11
C ASN A 44 8.31 -3.29 1.21
N PRO A 45 8.15 -1.96 1.33
CA PRO A 45 8.72 -1.22 2.45
C PRO A 45 8.07 -1.70 3.75
N GLY A 46 8.89 -2.28 4.62
CA GLY A 46 8.43 -2.85 5.88
C GLY A 46 9.50 -3.65 6.59
N ILE A 47 9.14 -4.19 7.74
CA ILE A 47 9.99 -5.09 8.53
C ILE A 47 9.95 -6.45 7.84
N ASN A 48 10.95 -6.71 7.01
CA ASN A 48 11.11 -7.96 6.29
C ASN A 48 12.59 -8.40 6.36
N PRO A 49 12.92 -9.51 7.06
CA PRO A 49 12.01 -10.47 7.70
C PRO A 49 11.28 -9.91 8.94
N PRO A 50 10.10 -10.46 9.30
CA PRO A 50 9.37 -10.07 10.50
C PRO A 50 10.25 -10.22 11.74
N LEU A 51 10.08 -9.34 12.73
CA LEU A 51 10.76 -9.48 14.01
C LEU A 51 10.16 -10.67 14.76
N THR A 52 10.88 -11.80 14.74
CA THR A 52 10.51 -13.01 15.46
C THR A 52 11.31 -13.15 16.74
N ILE A 53 10.62 -13.19 17.87
CA ILE A 53 11.20 -13.52 19.17
C ILE A 53 10.78 -14.96 19.47
N ASP A 54 11.73 -15.88 19.37
CA ASP A 54 11.51 -17.31 19.60
C ASP A 54 11.88 -17.64 21.05
N LEU A 55 10.87 -17.87 21.90
CA LEU A 55 11.07 -18.37 23.26
C LEU A 55 10.76 -19.87 23.27
N VAL A 56 11.38 -20.60 24.20
CA VAL A 56 11.31 -22.08 24.32
C VAL A 56 9.88 -22.64 24.30
N LEU A 57 8.89 -21.89 24.78
CA LEU A 57 7.47 -22.30 24.83
C LEU A 57 6.55 -21.48 23.93
N ILE A 58 6.95 -20.26 23.53
CA ILE A 58 6.08 -19.28 22.87
C ILE A 58 6.87 -18.54 21.80
N LYS A 59 6.30 -18.42 20.60
CA LYS A 59 6.87 -17.66 19.49
C LYS A 59 6.07 -16.39 19.25
N LEU A 60 6.71 -15.24 19.38
CA LEU A 60 6.13 -13.93 19.07
C LEU A 60 6.62 -13.45 17.71
N VAL A 61 5.69 -13.12 16.81
CA VAL A 61 6.00 -12.65 15.45
C VAL A 61 5.41 -11.25 15.26
N PHE A 62 6.28 -10.24 15.14
CA PHE A 62 5.90 -8.87 14.83
C PHE A 62 6.28 -8.55 13.39
N GLY A 63 5.28 -8.56 12.49
CA GLY A 63 5.45 -8.24 11.08
C GLY A 63 4.63 -7.02 10.69
N PHE A 64 5.29 -6.01 10.10
CA PHE A 64 4.63 -4.89 9.44
C PHE A 64 5.17 -4.77 8.03
N ASN A 65 4.33 -4.99 7.04
CA ASN A 65 4.72 -4.91 5.65
C ASN A 65 3.69 -4.09 4.87
N ILE A 66 4.13 -3.00 4.25
CA ILE A 66 3.30 -2.25 3.33
C ILE A 66 3.68 -2.73 1.94
N LYS A 67 2.74 -3.36 1.23
CA LYS A 67 2.90 -3.62 -0.20
C LYS A 67 2.49 -2.37 -0.95
N VAL A 68 3.45 -1.68 -1.56
CA VAL A 68 3.19 -0.49 -2.36
C VAL A 68 3.41 -0.84 -3.82
N ASN A 69 2.38 -0.58 -4.63
CA ASN A 69 2.44 -0.69 -6.07
C ASN A 69 2.41 0.72 -6.70
N ILE A 70 2.88 0.88 -7.94
CA ILE A 70 2.73 2.11 -8.74
C ILE A 70 1.28 2.57 -8.74
N LEU A 71 0.33 1.64 -8.82
CA LEU A 71 -1.09 1.96 -8.79
C LEU A 71 -1.56 2.45 -7.41
N SER A 72 -0.97 1.93 -6.31
CA SER A 72 -1.16 2.47 -4.95
C SER A 72 -0.61 3.89 -4.83
N ILE A 73 0.57 4.16 -5.42
CA ILE A 73 1.17 5.50 -5.45
C ILE A 73 0.27 6.47 -6.21
N LEU A 74 -0.24 6.06 -7.38
CA LEU A 74 -1.23 6.82 -8.16
C LEU A 74 -2.49 7.09 -7.34
N GLY A 75 -3.05 6.08 -6.68
CA GLY A 75 -4.21 6.23 -5.82
C GLY A 75 -3.95 7.20 -4.66
N MET A 76 -2.76 7.18 -4.09
CA MET A 76 -2.34 8.12 -3.05
C MET A 76 -2.26 9.56 -3.56
N PHE A 77 -1.71 9.78 -4.76
CA PHE A 77 -1.71 11.10 -5.41
C PHE A 77 -3.12 11.61 -5.68
N ILE A 78 -4.02 10.74 -6.13
CA ILE A 78 -5.44 11.07 -6.33
C ILE A 78 -6.10 11.43 -4.98
N GLY A 79 -5.79 10.70 -3.92
CA GLY A 79 -6.26 11.01 -2.56
C GLY A 79 -5.81 12.40 -2.08
N ILE A 80 -4.56 12.78 -2.33
CA ILE A 80 -4.02 14.12 -2.03
C ILE A 80 -4.73 15.19 -2.86
N TYR A 81 -4.97 14.92 -4.15
CA TYR A 81 -5.67 15.85 -5.04
C TYR A 81 -7.11 16.09 -4.57
N LEU A 82 -7.85 15.04 -4.23
CA LEU A 82 -9.21 15.13 -3.70
C LEU A 82 -9.24 15.90 -2.38
N TYR A 83 -8.32 15.64 -1.45
CA TYR A 83 -8.23 16.39 -0.19
C TYR A 83 -7.95 17.89 -0.40
N LYS A 84 -7.24 18.25 -1.46
CA LYS A 84 -6.96 19.65 -1.79
C LYS A 84 -8.21 20.36 -2.34
N HIS A 85 -9.06 19.63 -3.07
CA HIS A 85 -10.29 20.14 -3.70
C HIS A 85 -11.54 20.12 -2.80
N VAL A 86 -11.49 19.39 -1.67
CA VAL A 86 -12.47 19.43 -0.57
C VAL A 86 -12.07 20.51 0.45
#